data_AF-A0A6J4N0J3-F1
#
_entry.id   AF-A0A6J4N0J3-F1
#
_cell.length_a   1.000
_cell.length_b   1.000
_cell.length_c   1.000
_cell.angle_alpha   90.00
_cell.angle_beta   90.00
_cell.angle_gamma   90.00
#
_symmetry.space_group_name_H-M   'P 1'
#
loop_
_entity.id
_entity.type
_entity.pdbx_description
1 polymer ?
#
loop_
_entity_poly.entity_id
_entity_poly.type
_entity_poly.pdbx_seq_one_letter_code
_entity_poly.pdbx_strand_id
1 'polypeptide(L)'
;LRTKLVEEVEQAHGVRRLGPTARRTLEFKRMSGMTWRELATDGRSMKKGSERSWSQMVLAANTPTMLKAGLVDGDVDAGVLASGQVVGVLDDLPTCEELVDRVVTEAAERLRRGHDLLA
;
A
#
# COMPACT_ATOMS: atom_id res chain seq x y z
N LEU A 1 12.26 -3.46 4.16
CA LEU A 1 11.88 -4.74 3.54
C LEU A 1 12.97 -5.11 2.54
N ARG A 2 13.69 -6.21 2.76
CA ARG A 2 14.63 -6.78 1.77
C ARG A 2 13.85 -7.79 0.93
N THR A 3 13.31 -7.34 -0.19
CA THR A 3 12.65 -8.23 -1.15
C THR A 3 13.58 -8.44 -2.34
N LYS A 4 13.42 -9.56 -3.08
CA LYS A 4 14.18 -9.84 -4.30
C LYS A 4 14.15 -8.67 -5.29
N LEU A 5 13.02 -7.96 -5.36
CA LEU A 5 12.85 -6.74 -6.15
C LEU A 5 13.77 -5.59 -5.71
N VAL A 6 13.99 -5.40 -4.41
CA VAL A 6 14.93 -4.40 -3.87
C VAL A 6 16.37 -4.78 -4.23
N GLU A 7 16.73 -6.04 -4.07
CA GLU A 7 18.08 -6.55 -4.35
C GLU A 7 18.43 -6.48 -5.84
N GLU A 8 17.52 -6.88 -6.73
CA GLU A 8 17.71 -6.77 -8.18
C GLU A 8 17.88 -5.32 -8.65
N VAL A 9 17.10 -4.41 -8.06
CA VAL A 9 17.25 -2.98 -8.34
C VAL A 9 18.61 -2.53 -7.84
N GLU A 10 18.99 -2.77 -6.57
CA GLU A 10 20.28 -2.38 -6.00
C GLU A 10 21.50 -2.92 -6.78
N GLN A 11 21.43 -4.14 -7.32
CA GLN A 11 22.50 -4.78 -8.09
C GLN A 11 22.61 -4.29 -9.55
N ALA A 12 21.57 -3.67 -10.11
CA ALA A 12 21.62 -3.18 -11.49
C ALA A 12 22.46 -1.90 -11.59
N HIS A 13 23.63 -1.96 -12.23
CA HIS A 13 24.50 -0.79 -12.47
C HIS A 13 24.26 -0.15 -13.86
N GLY A 14 24.20 1.18 -13.91
CA GLY A 14 24.28 1.97 -15.16
C GLY A 14 23.04 1.98 -16.07
N VAL A 15 23.26 2.20 -17.37
CA VAL A 15 22.24 2.38 -18.43
C VAL A 15 21.24 1.23 -18.51
N ARG A 16 21.61 0.01 -18.07
CA ARG A 16 20.71 -1.15 -17.99
C ARG A 16 19.53 -0.96 -17.03
N ARG A 17 19.60 -0.02 -16.08
CA ARG A 17 18.46 0.35 -15.20
C ARG A 17 17.38 1.19 -15.89
N LEU A 18 17.71 1.91 -16.96
CA LEU A 18 16.81 2.94 -17.51
C LEU A 18 15.62 2.34 -18.28
N GLY A 19 15.85 1.26 -19.03
CA GLY A 19 14.80 0.61 -19.82
C GLY A 19 13.64 0.06 -18.99
N PRO A 20 13.90 -0.83 -18.01
CA PRO A 20 12.85 -1.37 -17.14
C PRO A 20 12.13 -0.27 -16.34
N THR A 21 12.88 0.72 -15.84
CA THR A 21 12.30 1.85 -15.09
C THR A 21 11.36 2.68 -15.97
N ALA A 22 11.77 3.02 -17.19
CA ALA A 22 10.94 3.78 -18.12
C ALA A 22 9.64 3.04 -18.48
N ARG A 23 9.70 1.73 -18.70
CA ARG A 23 8.51 0.90 -18.97
C ARG A 23 7.52 0.94 -17.81
N ARG A 24 8.00 0.76 -16.58
CA ARG A 24 7.16 0.79 -15.36
C ARG A 24 6.54 2.17 -15.12
N THR A 25 7.30 3.25 -15.34
CA THR A 25 6.78 4.62 -15.26
C THR A 25 5.69 4.88 -16.29
N LEU A 26 5.84 4.36 -17.51
CA LEU A 26 4.83 4.50 -18.56
C LEU A 26 3.55 3.71 -18.23
N GLU A 27 3.71 2.50 -17.69
CA GLU A 27 2.60 1.67 -17.22
C GLU A 27 1.86 2.34 -16.06
N PHE A 28 2.59 2.86 -15.07
CA PHE A 28 2.01 3.61 -13.96
C PHE A 28 1.24 4.84 -14.45
N LYS A 29 1.81 5.64 -15.35
CA LYS A 29 1.13 6.79 -15.96
C LYS A 29 -0.16 6.39 -16.68
N ARG A 30 -0.14 5.25 -17.40
CA ARG A 30 -1.34 4.74 -18.11
C ARG A 30 -2.41 4.29 -17.13
N MET A 31 -2.03 3.55 -16.08
CA MET A 31 -2.96 3.08 -15.06
C MET A 31 -3.54 4.22 -14.21
N SER A 32 -2.73 5.24 -13.89
CA SER A 32 -3.14 6.36 -13.05
C SER A 32 -3.93 7.44 -13.80
N GLY A 33 -3.95 7.40 -15.13
CA GLY A 33 -4.61 8.43 -15.96
C GLY A 33 -3.92 9.80 -15.93
N MET A 34 -2.75 9.93 -15.28
CA MET A 34 -2.08 11.22 -15.09
C MET A 34 -1.44 11.76 -16.38
N THR A 35 -1.41 13.09 -16.51
CA THR A 35 -0.55 13.79 -17.45
C THR A 35 0.91 13.75 -16.99
N TRP A 36 1.85 14.00 -17.92
CA TRP A 36 3.27 14.07 -17.58
C TRP A 36 3.60 15.17 -16.57
N ARG A 37 2.83 16.27 -16.58
CA ARG A 37 3.01 17.39 -15.65
C ARG A 37 2.59 17.00 -14.24
N GLU A 38 1.46 16.31 -14.11
CA GLU A 38 0.97 15.81 -12.82
C GLU A 38 1.93 14.77 -12.25
N LEU A 39 2.40 13.83 -13.07
CA LEU A 39 3.37 12.81 -12.65
C LEU A 39 4.68 13.45 -12.13
N ALA A 40 5.19 14.47 -12.81
CA ALA A 40 6.40 15.17 -12.38
C ALA A 40 6.18 16.01 -11.10
N THR A 41 5.01 16.64 -10.98
CA THR A 41 4.65 17.44 -9.80
C THR A 41 4.48 16.55 -8.57
N ASP A 42 3.79 15.42 -8.74
CA ASP A 42 3.56 14.42 -7.71
C ASP A 42 4.89 13.80 -7.24
N GLY A 43 5.75 13.37 -8.15
CA GLY A 43 7.09 12.87 -7.81
C GLY A 43 7.95 13.88 -7.04
N ARG A 44 7.84 15.18 -7.36
CA ARG A 44 8.53 16.25 -6.62
C ARG A 44 7.95 16.45 -5.21
N SER A 45 6.63 16.36 -5.06
CA SER A 45 5.95 16.43 -3.77
C SER A 45 6.31 15.24 -2.88
N MET A 46 6.32 14.02 -3.45
CA MET A 46 6.78 12.81 -2.76
C MET A 46 8.22 12.92 -2.27
N LYS A 47 9.14 13.51 -3.05
CA LYS A 47 10.53 13.76 -2.62
C LYS A 47 10.62 14.74 -1.47
N LYS A 48 9.86 15.83 -1.52
CA LYS A 48 9.89 16.88 -0.49
C LYS A 48 9.37 16.37 0.85
N GLY A 49 8.39 15.48 0.84
CA GLY A 49 7.83 14.85 2.05
C GLY A 49 8.56 13.59 2.52
N SER A 50 9.67 13.19 1.90
CA SER A 50 10.34 11.93 2.21
C SER A 50 11.85 12.09 2.39
N GLU A 51 12.39 11.59 3.51
CA GLU A 51 13.83 11.48 3.77
C GLU A 51 14.52 10.44 2.87
N ARG A 52 13.76 9.66 2.09
CA ARG A 52 14.28 8.61 1.20
C ARG A 52 15.14 9.18 0.07
N SER A 53 16.18 8.45 -0.33
CA SER A 53 16.97 8.78 -1.52
C SER A 53 16.15 8.68 -2.81
N TRP A 54 16.60 9.32 -3.88
CA TRP A 54 15.96 9.20 -5.20
C TRP A 54 15.87 7.74 -5.68
N SER A 55 16.87 6.91 -5.38
CA SER A 55 16.84 5.48 -5.71
C SER A 55 15.79 4.72 -4.90
N GLN A 56 15.61 5.04 -3.61
CA GLN A 56 14.58 4.45 -2.75
C GLN A 56 13.17 4.87 -3.16
N MET A 57 12.99 6.11 -3.64
CA MET A 57 11.69 6.55 -4.16
C MET A 57 11.31 5.87 -5.46
N VAL A 58 12.24 5.73 -6.41
CA VAL A 58 12.00 5.00 -7.67
C VAL A 58 11.65 3.54 -7.37
N LEU A 59 12.28 2.94 -6.37
CA LEU A 59 11.93 1.60 -5.90
C LEU A 59 10.51 1.56 -5.28
N ALA A 60 10.17 2.55 -4.44
CA ALA A 60 8.86 2.67 -3.82
C ALA A 60 7.73 2.91 -4.84
N ALA A 61 8.03 3.44 -6.03
CA ALA A 61 7.05 3.60 -7.10
C ALA A 61 6.46 2.27 -7.62
N ASN A 62 7.08 1.12 -7.31
CA ASN A 62 6.51 -0.21 -7.62
C ASN A 62 5.41 -0.63 -6.62
N THR A 63 5.26 0.06 -5.49
CA THR A 63 4.30 -0.31 -4.42
C THR A 63 2.86 -0.43 -4.92
N PRO A 64 2.32 0.49 -5.77
CA PRO A 64 0.97 0.34 -6.32
C PRO A 64 0.79 -0.95 -7.13
N THR A 65 1.81 -1.36 -7.90
CA THR A 65 1.78 -2.61 -8.66
C THR A 65 1.81 -3.82 -7.74
N MET A 66 2.62 -3.80 -6.67
CA MET A 66 2.65 -4.88 -5.68
C MET A 66 1.33 -4.97 -4.90
N LEU A 67 0.70 -3.84 -4.57
CA LEU A 67 -0.62 -3.80 -3.94
C LEU A 67 -1.69 -4.40 -4.85
N LYS A 68 -1.69 -4.03 -6.14
CA LYS A 68 -2.61 -4.63 -7.13
C LYS A 68 -2.40 -6.13 -7.27
N ALA A 69 -1.14 -6.57 -7.39
CA ALA A 69 -0.80 -7.98 -7.52
C ALA A 69 -1.39 -8.80 -6.37
N GLY A 70 -1.28 -8.31 -5.12
CA GLY A 70 -1.86 -8.99 -3.96
C GLY A 70 -3.38 -8.85 -3.85
N LEU A 71 -3.90 -7.61 -3.91
CA LEU A 71 -5.31 -7.31 -3.59
C LEU A 71 -6.30 -7.63 -4.72
N VAL A 72 -5.85 -7.52 -5.97
CA VAL A 72 -6.72 -7.69 -7.14
C VAL A 72 -6.40 -8.99 -7.87
N ASP A 73 -5.12 -9.23 -8.13
CA ASP A 73 -4.69 -10.38 -8.94
C ASP A 73 -4.49 -11.66 -8.08
N GLY A 74 -4.53 -11.55 -6.75
CA GLY A 74 -4.43 -12.68 -5.82
C GLY A 74 -3.03 -13.33 -5.74
N ASP A 75 -2.00 -12.63 -6.22
CA ASP A 75 -0.62 -13.11 -6.24
C ASP A 75 0.01 -12.96 -4.84
N VAL A 76 0.15 -14.10 -4.14
CA VAL A 76 0.72 -14.16 -2.78
C VAL A 76 2.24 -14.14 -2.74
N ASP A 77 2.91 -14.34 -3.89
CA ASP A 77 4.38 -14.42 -3.98
C ASP A 77 5.00 -13.05 -4.28
N ALA A 78 4.41 -12.30 -5.20
CA ALA A 78 4.87 -10.97 -5.61
C ALA A 78 4.04 -9.83 -4.99
N GLY A 79 2.82 -10.12 -4.52
CA GLY A 79 1.90 -9.15 -3.97
C GLY A 79 2.24 -8.69 -2.56
N VAL A 80 1.79 -7.49 -2.21
CA VAL A 80 1.83 -6.96 -0.84
C VAL A 80 0.42 -6.61 -0.44
N LEU A 81 0.02 -7.03 0.77
CA LEU A 81 -1.27 -6.70 1.36
C LEU A 81 -1.05 -5.67 2.48
N ALA A 82 -1.52 -4.45 2.28
CA ALA A 82 -1.52 -3.45 3.34
C ALA A 82 -2.61 -3.81 4.36
N SER A 83 -2.19 -4.24 5.56
CA SER A 83 -3.09 -4.59 6.67
C SER A 83 -2.51 -4.13 8.01
N GLY A 84 -3.39 -3.91 8.98
CA GLY A 84 -3.01 -3.67 10.38
C GLY A 84 -2.98 -4.97 11.17
N GLN A 85 -2.41 -4.95 12.38
CA GLN A 85 -2.34 -6.13 13.26
C GLN A 85 -3.72 -6.73 13.58
N VAL A 86 -4.77 -5.91 13.51
CA VAL A 86 -6.17 -6.34 13.71
C VAL A 86 -6.58 -7.49 12.78
N VAL A 87 -5.96 -7.64 11.62
CA VAL A 87 -6.28 -8.76 10.70
C VAL A 87 -6.07 -10.13 11.35
N GLY A 88 -5.15 -10.25 12.31
CA GLY A 88 -4.86 -11.52 12.99
C GLY A 88 -5.92 -11.97 14.00
N VAL A 89 -6.96 -11.16 14.25
CA VAL A 89 -8.09 -11.51 15.12
C VAL A 89 -9.42 -11.55 14.36
N LEU A 90 -9.39 -11.44 13.04
CA LEU A 90 -10.58 -11.56 12.20
C LEU A 90 -10.78 -13.03 11.82
N ASP A 91 -11.85 -13.63 12.34
CA ASP A 91 -12.19 -15.05 12.15
C ASP A 91 -13.43 -15.26 11.26
N ASP A 92 -14.07 -14.18 10.82
CA ASP A 92 -15.29 -14.20 10.00
C ASP A 92 -15.27 -13.16 8.87
N LEU A 93 -16.21 -13.30 7.93
CA LEU A 93 -16.37 -12.40 6.78
C LEU A 93 -17.83 -11.96 6.63
N PRO A 94 -18.30 -11.04 7.49
CA PRO A 94 -19.68 -10.54 7.45
C PRO A 94 -19.94 -9.64 6.25
N THR A 95 -21.21 -9.39 5.97
CA THR A 95 -21.62 -8.28 5.12
C THR A 95 -21.27 -6.92 5.76
N CYS A 96 -21.23 -5.86 4.96
CA CYS A 96 -20.98 -4.51 5.48
C CYS A 96 -22.02 -4.08 6.52
N GLU A 97 -23.29 -4.47 6.35
CA GLU A 97 -24.38 -4.17 7.29
C GLU A 97 -24.14 -4.85 8.64
N GLU A 98 -23.93 -6.16 8.64
CA GLU A 98 -23.65 -6.95 9.84
C GLU A 98 -22.40 -6.46 10.58
N LEU A 99 -21.35 -6.06 9.84
CA LEU A 99 -20.13 -5.52 10.43
C LEU A 99 -20.40 -4.20 11.18
N VAL A 100 -21.09 -3.27 10.52
CA VAL A 100 -21.38 -1.95 11.11
C VAL A 100 -22.29 -2.10 12.33
N ASP A 101 -23.36 -2.88 12.22
CA ASP A 101 -24.30 -3.11 13.31
C ASP A 101 -23.61 -3.74 14.53
N ARG A 102 -22.75 -4.72 14.31
CA ARG A 102 -21.95 -5.36 15.36
C ARG A 102 -21.03 -4.35 16.04
N VAL A 103 -20.26 -3.58 15.28
CA VAL A 103 -19.31 -2.59 15.83
C VAL A 103 -20.04 -1.55 16.69
N VAL A 104 -21.16 -1.02 16.20
CA VAL A 104 -21.94 0.01 16.93
C VAL A 104 -22.55 -0.58 18.20
N THR A 105 -23.14 -1.77 18.12
CA THR A 105 -23.78 -2.44 19.26
C THR A 105 -22.75 -2.77 20.34
N GLU A 106 -21.64 -3.40 19.97
CA GLU A 106 -20.56 -3.74 20.90
C GLU A 106 -19.98 -2.48 21.55
N ALA A 107 -19.74 -1.41 20.79
CA ALA A 107 -19.23 -0.16 21.34
C ALA A 107 -20.18 0.42 22.42
N ALA A 108 -21.48 0.43 22.16
CA ALA A 108 -22.48 0.90 23.13
C ALA A 108 -22.53 0.01 24.40
N GLU A 109 -22.36 -1.30 24.26
CA GLU A 109 -22.24 -2.22 25.40
C GLU A 109 -20.97 -1.99 26.21
N ARG A 110 -19.82 -1.78 25.55
CA ARG A 110 -18.55 -1.48 26.24
C ARG A 110 -18.64 -0.19 27.04
N LEU A 111 -19.27 0.85 26.48
CA LEU A 111 -19.48 2.13 27.18
C LEU A 111 -20.39 1.98 28.40
N ARG A 112 -21.53 1.28 28.27
CA ARG A 112 -22.42 1.00 29.41
C ARG A 112 -21.71 0.24 30.51
N ARG A 113 -21.02 -0.86 30.17
CA ARG A 113 -20.24 -1.63 31.13
C ARG A 113 -19.13 -0.81 31.80
N GLY A 114 -18.47 0.06 31.05
CA GLY A 114 -17.47 0.98 31.59
C GLY A 114 -18.07 1.96 32.60
N HIS A 115 -19.27 2.47 32.33
CA HIS A 115 -20.00 3.33 33.25
C HIS A 115 -20.37 2.59 34.55
N ASP A 116 -20.91 1.38 34.44
CA ASP A 116 -21.32 0.57 35.60
C ASP A 116 -20.15 0.17 36.51
N LEU A 117 -18.92 0.09 35.97
CA LEU A 117 -17.71 -0.20 36.74
C LEU A 117 -17.12 1.03 37.44
N LEU A 118 -17.52 2.23 37.02
CA LEU A 118 -17.03 3.51 37.54
C LEU A 118 -18.05 4.21 38.48
N ALA A 119 -19.27 3.71 38.54
CA ALA A 119 -20.34 4.15 39.44
C ALA A 119 -20.33 3.34 40.74
#